data_AF-A0A2L0N6B1-F1
#
_entry.id   AF-A0A2L0N6B1-F1
#
_cell.length_a   1.000
_cell.length_b   1.000
_cell.length_c   1.000
_cell.angle_alpha   90.00
_cell.angle_beta   90.00
_cell.angle_gamma   90.00
#
_symmetry.space_group_name_H-M   'P 1'
#
loop_
_entity.id
_entity.type
_entity.pdbx_description
1 polymer ?
#
loop_
_entity_poly.entity_id
_entity_poly.type
_entity_poly.pdbx_seq_one_letter_code
_entity_poly.pdbx_strand_id
1 'polypeptide(L)'
;MSYPPDPNNPYGQPQQPGYGYPQQAPPAAGYGYPQQPPAAGYGVPQQPAYGYAPMPGTIQANNGYINIAQLGTVKIATMGQRFAARLIDGLFFGALYALFAVFGVLGAMGVAKDQQDCSSKLDYSGSSYGGTNSAYYDCVHQNTQAATGLFATVMVMFGLFMAVGLLYEWLLVAFTGATLGKFAMGLRVVKENTGQNPGVGGGFIRFIIPSVGALLCGLGQTLVYLSPFFDNTGKLQGWHDRAAGTVVIKK
;
A
#
# COMPACT_ATOMS: atom_id res chain seq x y z
N MET A 1 -24.73 15.44 81.49
CA MET A 1 -25.76 14.72 82.27
C MET A 1 -25.58 13.24 81.99
N SER A 2 -24.96 12.52 82.92
CA SER A 2 -24.82 11.06 82.87
C SER A 2 -26.16 10.42 83.21
N TYR A 3 -26.59 9.45 82.40
CA TYR A 3 -27.53 8.41 82.81
C TYR A 3 -26.74 7.11 83.02
N PRO A 4 -26.92 6.39 84.14
CA PRO A 4 -26.27 5.11 84.35
C PRO A 4 -27.03 3.99 83.59
N PRO A 5 -26.31 2.97 83.06
CA PRO A 5 -26.93 1.81 82.41
C PRO A 5 -27.52 0.82 83.44
N ASP A 6 -28.66 0.27 83.07
CA ASP A 6 -29.51 -0.68 83.80
C ASP A 6 -28.83 -2.06 84.00
N PRO A 7 -28.90 -2.72 85.18
CA PRO A 7 -28.04 -3.84 85.54
C PRO A 7 -28.65 -5.24 85.34
N ASN A 8 -29.41 -5.53 84.27
CA ASN A 8 -29.97 -6.88 84.11
C ASN A 8 -30.23 -7.37 82.66
N ASN A 9 -29.17 -7.67 81.90
CA ASN A 9 -29.30 -8.53 80.70
C ASN A 9 -28.22 -9.64 80.68
N PRO A 10 -28.57 -10.92 80.88
CA PRO A 10 -27.63 -12.00 81.15
C PRO A 10 -27.15 -12.82 79.93
N TYR A 11 -27.17 -12.28 78.70
CA TYR A 11 -26.60 -12.98 77.53
C TYR A 11 -25.67 -12.08 76.71
N GLY A 12 -24.37 -12.14 77.03
CA GLY A 12 -23.29 -11.57 76.22
C GLY A 12 -22.11 -12.53 76.13
N GLN A 13 -21.88 -13.12 74.95
CA GLN A 13 -20.63 -13.81 74.59
C GLN A 13 -19.77 -12.89 73.70
N PRO A 14 -18.43 -12.86 73.84
CA PRO A 14 -17.54 -12.04 73.01
C PRO A 14 -16.97 -12.82 71.82
N GLN A 15 -16.89 -12.20 70.64
CA GLN A 15 -16.08 -12.67 69.50
C GLN A 15 -15.36 -11.52 68.78
N GLN A 16 -14.10 -11.79 68.40
CA GLN A 16 -13.04 -10.85 68.04
C GLN A 16 -13.05 -10.35 66.58
N PRO A 17 -12.36 -9.24 66.25
CA PRO A 17 -12.28 -8.68 64.89
C PRO A 17 -11.09 -9.20 64.06
N GLY A 18 -11.34 -9.61 62.80
CA GLY A 18 -10.34 -10.19 61.88
C GLY A 18 -10.06 -9.34 60.64
N TYR A 19 -8.88 -8.69 60.66
CA TYR A 19 -7.95 -8.27 59.61
C TYR A 19 -8.38 -8.09 58.13
N GLY A 20 -8.22 -6.85 57.64
CA GLY A 20 -8.16 -6.48 56.23
C GLY A 20 -6.75 -6.66 55.62
N TYR A 21 -6.71 -6.91 54.31
CA TYR A 21 -5.47 -7.07 53.52
C TYR A 21 -4.79 -5.73 53.22
N PRO A 22 -3.45 -5.65 53.28
CA PRO A 22 -2.71 -4.41 53.02
C PRO A 22 -2.53 -4.10 51.53
N GLN A 23 -2.64 -2.81 51.22
CA GLN A 23 -2.36 -2.17 49.94
C GLN A 23 -0.83 -2.13 49.71
N GLN A 24 -0.32 -2.80 48.68
CA GLN A 24 1.10 -2.75 48.30
C GLN A 24 1.40 -1.47 47.50
N ALA A 25 2.40 -0.72 47.96
CA ALA A 25 2.99 0.43 47.29
C ALA A 25 3.77 0.01 46.03
N PRO A 26 3.89 0.88 44.99
CA PRO A 26 4.65 0.56 43.79
C PRO A 26 6.16 0.57 44.07
N PRO A 27 6.94 -0.44 43.65
CA PRO A 27 8.40 -0.36 43.73
C PRO A 27 8.97 0.51 42.61
N ALA A 28 10.00 1.26 42.99
CA ALA A 28 10.73 2.24 42.20
C ALA A 28 11.48 1.64 41.00
N ALA A 29 11.71 2.50 40.00
CA ALA A 29 12.49 2.22 38.80
C ALA A 29 13.93 1.76 39.15
N GLY A 30 14.31 0.58 38.67
CA GLY A 30 15.65 0.03 38.78
C GLY A 30 16.07 -0.68 37.49
N TYR A 31 17.16 -0.19 36.87
CA TYR A 31 17.84 -0.77 35.72
C TYR A 31 18.46 -2.13 36.05
N GLY A 32 18.27 -3.17 35.20
CA GLY A 32 19.07 -4.40 35.30
C GLY A 32 18.62 -5.60 34.45
N TYR A 33 19.39 -5.86 33.38
CA TYR A 33 19.65 -7.13 32.65
C TYR A 33 18.52 -7.97 31.99
N PRO A 34 18.75 -8.51 30.77
CA PRO A 34 17.81 -9.40 30.09
C PRO A 34 17.85 -10.82 30.68
N GLN A 35 16.68 -11.35 31.07
CA GLN A 35 16.53 -12.77 31.40
C GLN A 35 16.65 -13.64 30.14
N GLN A 36 17.47 -14.70 30.25
CA GLN A 36 17.54 -15.79 29.28
C GLN A 36 16.22 -16.56 29.21
N PRO A 37 15.81 -17.07 28.04
CA PRO A 37 14.64 -17.95 27.93
C PRO A 37 14.93 -19.32 28.58
N PRO A 38 13.99 -19.91 29.34
CA PRO A 38 14.15 -21.26 29.87
C PRO A 38 14.18 -22.30 28.74
N ALA A 39 15.05 -23.29 28.92
CA ALA A 39 15.29 -24.39 28.00
C ALA A 39 14.02 -25.21 27.69
N ALA A 40 13.95 -25.68 26.44
CA ALA A 40 12.86 -26.44 25.86
C ALA A 40 12.57 -27.74 26.62
N GLY A 41 11.41 -27.77 27.29
CA GLY A 41 10.79 -29.00 27.79
C GLY A 41 9.89 -29.62 26.73
N TYR A 42 10.14 -30.88 26.41
CA TYR A 42 9.39 -31.69 25.46
C TYR A 42 7.91 -31.86 25.87
N GLY A 43 7.01 -31.58 24.92
CA GLY A 43 5.71 -32.25 24.82
C GLY A 43 4.58 -31.75 25.74
N VAL A 44 4.04 -30.55 25.50
CA VAL A 44 2.66 -30.22 25.88
C VAL A 44 2.05 -29.31 24.81
N PRO A 45 0.89 -29.65 24.18
CA PRO A 45 0.16 -28.69 23.36
C PRO A 45 -0.34 -27.55 24.26
N GLN A 46 0.24 -26.36 24.10
CA GLN A 46 -0.21 -25.15 24.79
C GLN A 46 -1.65 -24.84 24.34
N GLN A 47 -2.62 -25.14 25.20
CA GLN A 47 -3.96 -24.59 25.09
C GLN A 47 -3.87 -23.06 25.29
N PRO A 48 -4.63 -22.25 24.52
CA PRO A 48 -4.57 -20.80 24.68
C PRO A 48 -5.04 -20.42 26.09
N ALA A 49 -4.14 -19.81 26.86
CA ALA A 49 -4.42 -19.27 28.17
C ALA A 49 -5.58 -18.27 28.06
N TYR A 50 -6.71 -18.63 28.65
CA TYR A 50 -7.94 -17.85 28.68
C TYR A 50 -7.69 -16.60 29.55
N GLY A 51 -7.42 -15.44 28.94
CA GLY A 51 -7.34 -14.19 29.70
C GLY A 51 -6.49 -13.06 29.11
N TYR A 52 -5.60 -13.32 28.15
CA TYR A 52 -4.87 -12.24 27.48
C TYR A 52 -5.51 -11.91 26.14
N ALA A 53 -6.03 -10.68 26.01
CA ALA A 53 -6.38 -10.15 24.70
C ALA A 53 -5.11 -10.14 23.84
N PRO A 54 -5.11 -10.73 22.64
CA PRO A 54 -3.96 -10.69 21.76
C PRO A 54 -3.60 -9.23 21.50
N MET A 55 -2.32 -8.89 21.69
CA MET A 55 -1.85 -7.53 21.41
C MET A 55 -2.07 -7.24 19.91
N PRO A 56 -2.61 -6.07 19.54
CA PRO A 56 -2.77 -5.68 18.14
C PRO A 56 -1.44 -5.82 17.38
N GLY A 57 -1.49 -6.41 16.19
CA GLY A 57 -0.31 -6.60 15.34
C GLY A 57 0.46 -7.92 15.58
N THR A 58 0.00 -8.75 16.51
CA THR A 58 0.53 -10.12 16.67
C THR A 58 -0.06 -11.06 15.62
N ILE A 59 0.81 -11.84 14.99
CA ILE A 59 0.41 -12.90 14.06
C ILE A 59 0.10 -14.16 14.85
N GLN A 60 -1.03 -14.78 14.57
CA GLN A 60 -1.29 -16.14 15.02
C GLN A 60 -0.49 -17.10 14.12
N ALA A 61 0.67 -17.52 14.64
CA ALA A 61 1.84 -18.08 13.92
C ALA A 61 1.60 -19.27 12.98
N ASN A 62 0.41 -19.88 12.96
CA ASN A 62 0.16 -21.08 12.17
C ASN A 62 -0.96 -20.96 11.11
N ASN A 63 -1.76 -19.89 11.11
CA ASN A 63 -3.00 -19.88 10.31
C ASN A 63 -3.14 -18.69 9.33
N GLY A 64 -2.16 -17.78 9.26
CA GLY A 64 -2.22 -16.61 8.37
C GLY A 64 -3.27 -15.58 8.82
N TYR A 65 -3.52 -15.50 10.12
CA TYR A 65 -4.41 -14.51 10.73
C TYR A 65 -3.59 -13.51 11.57
N ILE A 66 -4.09 -12.28 11.61
CA ILE A 66 -3.54 -11.18 12.42
C ILE A 66 -4.65 -10.59 13.27
N ASN A 67 -4.34 -10.25 14.52
CA ASN A 67 -5.28 -9.52 15.36
C ASN A 67 -5.08 -8.01 15.21
N ILE A 68 -6.15 -7.29 14.87
CA ILE A 68 -6.16 -5.84 14.66
C ILE A 68 -7.14 -5.21 15.64
N ALA A 69 -6.75 -4.11 16.30
CA ALA A 69 -7.47 -3.53 17.43
C ALA A 69 -8.98 -3.30 17.21
N GLN A 70 -9.40 -2.84 16.03
CA GLN A 70 -10.81 -2.56 15.72
C GLN A 70 -11.50 -3.65 14.88
N LEU A 71 -10.76 -4.63 14.36
CA LEU A 71 -11.29 -5.65 13.46
C LEU A 71 -11.22 -7.07 14.04
N GLY A 72 -10.56 -7.25 15.18
CA GLY A 72 -10.31 -8.56 15.77
C GLY A 72 -9.37 -9.39 14.91
N THR A 73 -9.55 -10.71 14.95
CA THR A 73 -8.72 -11.67 14.21
C THR A 73 -9.19 -11.76 12.76
N VAL A 74 -8.38 -11.23 11.84
CA VAL A 74 -8.68 -11.18 10.40
C VAL A 74 -7.65 -11.97 9.59
N LYS A 75 -8.08 -12.51 8.45
CA LYS A 75 -7.21 -13.31 7.57
C LYS A 75 -6.35 -12.40 6.69
N ILE A 76 -5.04 -12.67 6.64
CA ILE A 76 -4.11 -11.96 5.76
C ILE A 76 -4.32 -12.44 4.31
N ALA A 77 -4.29 -11.50 3.38
CA ALA A 77 -4.35 -11.79 1.95
C ALA A 77 -3.06 -12.46 1.48
N THR A 78 -3.18 -13.60 0.80
CA THR A 78 -2.02 -14.31 0.24
C THR A 78 -1.40 -13.55 -0.92
N MET A 79 -0.14 -13.83 -1.25
CA MET A 79 0.53 -13.21 -2.40
C MET A 79 -0.23 -13.46 -3.71
N GLY A 80 -0.77 -14.67 -3.90
CA GLY A 80 -1.54 -15.01 -5.09
C GLY A 80 -2.80 -14.14 -5.24
N GLN A 81 -3.51 -13.86 -4.14
CA GLN A 81 -4.68 -12.97 -4.18
C GLN A 81 -4.29 -11.52 -4.49
N ARG A 82 -3.17 -11.04 -3.93
CA ARG A 82 -2.65 -9.71 -4.23
C ARG A 82 -2.19 -9.58 -5.68
N PHE A 83 -1.55 -10.62 -6.22
CA PHE A 83 -1.15 -10.70 -7.62
C PHE A 83 -2.37 -10.73 -8.55
N ALA A 84 -3.38 -11.55 -8.26
CA ALA A 84 -4.61 -11.60 -9.04
C ALA A 84 -5.36 -10.25 -9.03
N ALA A 85 -5.41 -9.56 -7.88
CA ALA A 85 -5.94 -8.21 -7.80
C ALA A 85 -5.17 -7.23 -8.71
N ARG A 86 -3.83 -7.31 -8.74
CA ARG A 86 -3.00 -6.50 -9.65
C ARG A 86 -3.23 -6.84 -11.11
N LEU A 87 -3.46 -8.11 -11.45
CA LEU A 87 -3.79 -8.51 -12.81
C LEU A 87 -5.12 -7.90 -13.26
N ILE A 88 -6.15 -7.89 -12.40
CA ILE A 88 -7.43 -7.26 -12.69
C ILE A 88 -7.26 -5.75 -12.89
N ASP A 89 -6.55 -5.08 -11.98
CA ASP A 89 -6.22 -3.65 -12.15
C ASP A 89 -5.46 -3.41 -13.46
N GLY A 90 -4.50 -4.28 -13.80
CA GLY A 90 -3.71 -4.21 -15.03
C GLY A 90 -4.53 -4.44 -16.30
N LEU A 91 -5.51 -5.34 -16.28
CA LEU A 91 -6.43 -5.56 -17.40
C LEU A 91 -7.34 -4.35 -17.62
N PHE A 92 -7.83 -3.74 -16.53
CA PHE A 92 -8.64 -2.52 -16.62
C PHE A 92 -7.85 -1.37 -17.26
N PHE A 93 -6.66 -1.07 -16.72
CA PHE A 93 -5.80 -0.03 -17.31
C PHE A 93 -5.29 -0.42 -18.70
N GLY A 94 -5.00 -1.69 -18.95
CA GLY A 94 -4.58 -2.19 -20.26
C GLY A 94 -5.65 -2.00 -21.33
N ALA A 95 -6.92 -2.26 -21.00
CA ALA A 95 -8.04 -2.01 -21.90
C ALA A 95 -8.24 -0.51 -22.18
N LEU A 96 -8.14 0.33 -21.16
CA LEU A 96 -8.19 1.79 -21.33
C LEU A 96 -7.04 2.28 -22.21
N TYR A 97 -5.81 1.81 -21.95
CA TYR A 97 -4.65 2.16 -22.75
C TYR A 97 -4.78 1.70 -24.19
N ALA A 98 -5.27 0.48 -24.44
CA ALA A 98 -5.51 -0.03 -25.79
C ALA A 98 -6.53 0.86 -26.54
N LEU A 99 -7.60 1.28 -25.87
CA LEU A 99 -8.58 2.20 -26.43
C LEU A 99 -7.93 3.55 -26.79
N PHE A 100 -7.14 4.14 -25.89
CA PHE A 100 -6.38 5.36 -26.18
C PHE A 100 -5.36 5.19 -27.31
N ALA A 101 -4.68 4.06 -27.36
CA ALA A 101 -3.71 3.74 -28.40
C ALA A 101 -4.40 3.65 -29.78
N VAL A 102 -5.59 3.06 -29.87
CA VAL A 102 -6.38 3.04 -31.11
C VAL A 102 -6.69 4.46 -31.57
N PHE A 103 -7.17 5.33 -30.68
CA PHE A 103 -7.42 6.74 -31.04
C PHE A 103 -6.14 7.49 -31.43
N GLY A 104 -5.03 7.23 -30.73
CA GLY A 104 -3.72 7.80 -31.06
C GLY A 104 -3.21 7.36 -32.44
N VAL A 105 -3.36 6.08 -32.78
CA VAL A 105 -2.99 5.52 -34.09
C VAL A 105 -3.89 6.08 -35.19
N LEU A 106 -5.20 6.16 -34.97
CA LEU A 106 -6.13 6.78 -35.93
C LEU A 106 -5.78 8.26 -36.19
N GLY A 107 -5.42 9.00 -35.15
CA GLY A 107 -4.93 10.37 -35.27
C GLY A 107 -3.61 10.45 -36.06
N ALA A 108 -2.67 9.53 -35.79
CA ALA A 108 -1.41 9.43 -36.51
C ALA A 108 -1.60 9.12 -38.01
N MET A 109 -2.52 8.21 -38.34
CA MET A 109 -2.87 7.87 -39.72
C MET A 109 -3.53 9.04 -40.46
N GLY A 110 -4.23 9.93 -39.76
CA GLY A 110 -4.72 11.18 -40.34
C GLY A 110 -3.58 12.07 -40.81
N VAL A 111 -2.59 12.31 -39.95
CA VAL A 111 -1.40 13.12 -40.28
C VAL A 111 -0.57 12.51 -41.41
N ALA A 112 -0.43 11.19 -41.45
CA ALA A 112 0.35 10.51 -42.48
C ALA A 112 -0.23 10.65 -43.90
N LYS A 113 -1.53 10.93 -44.04
CA LYS A 113 -2.17 11.13 -45.36
C LYS A 113 -1.90 12.50 -45.96
N ASP A 114 -1.60 13.49 -45.12
CA ASP A 114 -1.29 14.86 -45.55
C ASP A 114 0.21 15.07 -45.81
N GLN A 115 1.00 14.00 -45.75
CA GLN A 115 2.45 14.07 -45.90
C GLN A 115 2.82 14.34 -47.36
N GLN A 116 3.55 15.43 -47.61
CA GLN A 116 3.92 15.85 -48.95
C GLN A 116 5.20 15.15 -49.44
N ASP A 117 5.22 14.73 -50.70
CA ASP A 117 6.42 14.20 -51.36
C ASP A 117 7.42 15.35 -51.66
N CYS A 118 8.33 15.59 -50.71
CA CYS A 118 9.31 16.67 -50.81
C CYS A 118 10.35 16.45 -51.91
N SER A 119 10.58 15.23 -52.38
CA SER A 119 11.53 14.93 -53.48
C SER A 119 11.17 15.66 -54.79
N SER A 120 9.90 15.94 -55.01
CA SER A 120 9.40 16.71 -56.16
C SER A 120 9.81 18.19 -56.11
N LYS A 121 10.19 18.70 -54.93
CA LYS A 121 10.64 20.08 -54.69
C LYS A 121 12.16 20.22 -54.77
N LEU A 122 12.87 19.17 -55.18
CA LEU A 122 14.31 19.18 -55.34
C LEU A 122 14.69 19.72 -56.73
N ASP A 123 15.28 20.91 -56.80
CA ASP A 123 15.72 21.52 -58.05
C ASP A 123 17.12 21.01 -58.44
N TYR A 124 17.15 19.97 -59.28
CA TYR A 124 18.40 19.46 -59.88
C TYR A 124 18.93 20.33 -61.04
N SER A 125 18.13 21.27 -61.55
CA SER A 125 18.45 22.12 -62.71
C SER A 125 19.43 23.28 -62.40
N GLY A 126 19.81 23.48 -61.13
CA GLY A 126 20.71 24.55 -60.72
C GLY A 126 22.17 24.23 -61.08
N SER A 127 22.63 24.68 -62.24
CA SER A 127 24.05 24.74 -62.63
C SER A 127 24.84 25.76 -61.80
N SER A 128 24.67 25.78 -60.48
CA SER A 128 25.38 26.66 -59.56
C SER A 128 25.75 25.88 -58.30
N TYR A 129 27.07 25.72 -58.11
CA TYR A 129 27.69 25.27 -56.88
C TYR A 129 27.32 26.27 -55.76
N GLY A 130 26.18 26.05 -55.10
CA GLY A 130 25.62 26.96 -54.08
C GLY A 130 24.13 27.28 -54.14
N GLY A 131 23.34 26.72 -55.06
CA GLY A 131 21.88 26.91 -55.07
C GLY A 131 21.20 26.24 -53.85
N THR A 132 20.44 27.00 -53.06
CA THR A 132 19.74 26.48 -51.87
C THR A 132 18.36 25.93 -52.24
N ASN A 133 18.10 24.66 -51.89
CA ASN A 133 16.78 24.04 -52.08
C ASN A 133 15.77 24.51 -51.01
N SER A 134 15.45 25.81 -50.96
CA SER A 134 14.58 26.39 -49.91
C SER A 134 13.24 25.67 -49.84
N ALA A 135 12.58 25.45 -50.98
CA ALA A 135 11.28 24.77 -51.04
C ALA A 135 11.32 23.30 -50.56
N TYR A 136 12.45 22.61 -50.75
CA TYR A 136 12.66 21.26 -50.20
C TYR A 136 12.78 21.31 -48.68
N TYR A 137 13.62 22.19 -48.14
CA TYR A 137 13.80 22.32 -46.69
C TYR A 137 12.50 22.74 -45.99
N ASP A 138 11.74 23.67 -46.58
CA ASP A 138 10.44 24.09 -46.06
C ASP A 138 9.45 22.92 -45.99
N CYS A 139 9.36 22.11 -47.05
CA CYS A 139 8.54 20.90 -47.09
C CYS A 139 8.97 19.87 -46.02
N VAL A 140 10.27 19.61 -45.89
CA VAL A 140 10.82 18.69 -44.87
C VAL A 140 10.53 19.21 -43.46
N HIS A 141 10.64 20.51 -43.23
CA HIS A 141 10.30 21.13 -41.95
C HIS A 141 8.81 20.99 -41.63
N GLN A 142 7.93 21.17 -42.62
CA GLN A 142 6.47 21.01 -42.43
C GLN A 142 6.10 19.56 -42.07
N ASN A 143 6.61 18.58 -42.81
CA ASN A 143 6.40 17.15 -42.51
C ASN A 143 6.96 16.77 -41.13
N THR A 144 8.14 17.31 -40.77
CA THR A 144 8.78 17.06 -39.47
C THR A 144 8.01 17.71 -38.32
N GLN A 145 7.46 18.92 -38.51
CA GLN A 145 6.63 19.59 -37.51
C GLN A 145 5.33 18.82 -37.24
N ALA A 146 4.70 18.28 -38.27
CA ALA A 146 3.51 17.44 -38.12
C ALA A 146 3.79 16.17 -37.31
N ALA A 147 4.89 15.46 -37.62
CA ALA A 147 5.31 14.28 -36.86
C ALA A 147 5.70 14.61 -35.41
N THR A 148 6.40 15.72 -35.20
CA THR A 148 6.82 16.18 -33.86
C THR A 148 5.62 16.58 -33.00
N GLY A 149 4.62 17.26 -33.57
CA GLY A 149 3.39 17.63 -32.88
C GLY A 149 2.56 16.42 -32.45
N LEU A 150 2.45 15.40 -33.31
CA LEU A 150 1.83 14.13 -32.98
C LEU A 150 2.58 13.41 -31.84
N PHE A 151 3.90 13.30 -31.97
CA PHE A 151 4.74 12.67 -30.93
C PHE A 151 4.59 13.36 -29.58
N ALA A 152 4.65 14.70 -29.55
CA ALA A 152 4.45 15.48 -28.34
C ALA A 152 3.06 15.23 -27.74
N THR A 153 2.01 15.18 -28.56
CA THR A 153 0.65 14.89 -28.11
C THR A 153 0.54 13.49 -27.50
N VAL A 154 1.11 12.46 -28.14
CA VAL A 154 1.14 11.09 -27.62
C VAL A 154 1.90 11.03 -26.29
N MET A 155 3.04 11.72 -26.17
CA MET A 155 3.82 11.76 -24.93
C MET A 155 3.09 12.46 -23.78
N VAL A 156 2.39 13.57 -24.06
CA VAL A 156 1.55 14.25 -23.07
C VAL A 156 0.41 13.35 -22.62
N MET A 157 -0.28 12.69 -23.56
CA MET A 157 -1.37 11.76 -23.23
C MET A 157 -0.87 10.57 -22.41
N PHE A 158 0.30 10.02 -22.75
CA PHE A 158 0.94 8.95 -21.97
C PHE A 158 1.27 9.42 -20.55
N GLY A 159 1.87 10.61 -20.40
CA GLY A 159 2.18 11.20 -19.10
C GLY A 159 0.92 11.43 -18.25
N LEU A 160 -0.15 11.95 -18.85
CA LEU A 160 -1.44 12.13 -18.19
C LEU A 160 -2.07 10.80 -17.77
N PHE A 161 -2.03 9.78 -18.63
CA PHE A 161 -2.54 8.44 -18.32
C PHE A 161 -1.80 7.82 -17.13
N MET A 162 -0.47 7.92 -17.11
CA MET A 162 0.36 7.47 -15.98
C MET A 162 0.00 8.24 -14.70
N ALA A 163 -0.13 9.58 -14.77
CA ALA A 163 -0.53 10.39 -13.63
C ALA A 163 -1.90 9.98 -13.07
N VAL A 164 -2.88 9.77 -13.95
CA VAL A 164 -4.22 9.30 -13.54
C VAL A 164 -4.16 7.91 -12.90
N GLY A 165 -3.39 6.97 -13.46
CA GLY A 165 -3.22 5.64 -12.86
C GLY A 165 -2.59 5.68 -11.47
N LEU A 166 -1.59 6.54 -11.28
CA LEU A 166 -0.95 6.76 -9.99
C LEU A 166 -1.90 7.41 -8.97
N LEU A 167 -2.65 8.44 -9.39
CA LEU A 167 -3.67 9.07 -8.55
C LEU A 167 -4.81 8.10 -8.20
N TYR A 168 -5.24 7.27 -9.14
CA TYR A 168 -6.24 6.23 -8.91
C TYR A 168 -5.79 5.28 -7.79
N GLU A 169 -4.57 4.74 -7.87
CA GLU A 169 -4.09 3.81 -6.84
C GLU A 169 -3.93 4.51 -5.49
N TRP A 170 -3.33 5.71 -5.49
CA TRP A 170 -3.11 6.47 -4.28
C TRP A 170 -4.43 6.82 -3.58
N LEU A 171 -5.37 7.44 -4.28
CA LEU A 171 -6.61 7.96 -3.69
C LEU A 171 -7.54 6.82 -3.28
N LEU A 172 -7.69 5.77 -4.09
CA LEU A 172 -8.52 4.63 -3.69
C LEU A 172 -7.94 3.91 -2.47
N VAL A 173 -6.64 3.64 -2.45
CA VAL A 173 -6.04 2.99 -1.27
C VAL A 173 -6.11 3.91 -0.05
N ALA A 174 -5.92 5.22 -0.21
CA ALA A 174 -6.03 6.19 0.88
C ALA A 174 -7.44 6.22 1.49
N PHE A 175 -8.48 6.33 0.66
CA PHE A 175 -9.84 6.60 1.12
C PHE A 175 -10.71 5.36 1.27
N THR A 176 -10.58 4.36 0.40
CA THR A 176 -11.40 3.13 0.42
C THR A 176 -10.63 1.92 0.94
N GLY A 177 -9.30 1.98 0.94
CA GLY A 177 -8.43 0.87 1.27
C GLY A 177 -8.35 -0.20 0.17
N ALA A 178 -8.94 0.02 -1.01
CA ALA A 178 -8.92 -0.99 -2.07
C ALA A 178 -8.98 -0.36 -3.47
N THR A 179 -8.13 -0.84 -4.38
CA THR A 179 -8.29 -0.63 -5.82
C THR A 179 -9.41 -1.51 -6.35
N LEU A 180 -9.91 -1.29 -7.57
CA LEU A 180 -10.96 -2.10 -8.19
C LEU A 180 -10.61 -3.59 -8.21
N GLY A 181 -9.37 -3.95 -8.56
CA GLY A 181 -8.91 -5.33 -8.52
C GLY A 181 -8.89 -5.92 -7.11
N LYS A 182 -8.48 -5.13 -6.10
CA LYS A 182 -8.56 -5.55 -4.70
C LYS A 182 -10.01 -5.72 -4.25
N PHE A 183 -10.90 -4.83 -4.70
CA PHE A 183 -12.33 -4.91 -4.41
C PHE A 183 -12.94 -6.18 -5.00
N ALA A 184 -12.63 -6.50 -6.27
CA ALA A 184 -13.05 -7.72 -6.95
C ALA A 184 -12.56 -9.00 -6.25
N MET A 185 -11.35 -8.96 -5.67
CA MET A 185 -10.78 -10.08 -4.91
C MET A 185 -11.22 -10.13 -3.44
N GLY A 186 -12.10 -9.22 -2.99
CA GLY A 186 -12.52 -9.14 -1.59
C GLY A 186 -11.38 -8.79 -0.63
N LEU A 187 -10.44 -7.95 -1.07
CA LEU A 187 -9.27 -7.52 -0.31
C LEU A 187 -9.41 -6.07 0.16
N ARG A 188 -8.77 -5.75 1.28
CA ARG A 188 -8.68 -4.39 1.80
C ARG A 188 -7.32 -4.15 2.45
N VAL A 189 -6.77 -2.97 2.23
CA VAL A 189 -5.62 -2.41 2.92
C VAL A 189 -6.11 -1.65 4.15
N VAL A 190 -5.57 -1.99 5.31
CA VAL A 190 -5.89 -1.32 6.57
C VAL A 190 -4.62 -1.01 7.34
N LYS A 191 -4.67 -0.01 8.22
CA LYS A 191 -3.61 0.23 9.20
C LYS A 191 -3.58 -0.91 10.22
N GLU A 192 -2.39 -1.37 10.56
CA GLU A 192 -2.23 -2.48 11.51
C GLU A 192 -2.74 -2.12 12.91
N ASN A 193 -2.49 -0.88 13.35
CA ASN A 193 -2.80 -0.45 14.71
C ASN A 193 -4.29 -0.13 14.90
N THR A 194 -4.94 0.40 13.85
CA THR A 194 -6.32 0.90 13.96
C THR A 194 -7.32 0.10 13.17
N GLY A 195 -6.94 -0.68 12.15
CA GLY A 195 -7.87 -1.33 11.22
C GLY A 195 -8.62 -0.37 10.28
N GLN A 196 -8.37 0.93 10.37
CA GLN A 196 -8.96 1.94 9.50
C GLN A 196 -8.21 2.03 8.17
N ASN A 197 -8.78 2.78 7.23
CA ASN A 197 -8.12 3.04 5.95
C ASN A 197 -6.79 3.80 6.17
N PRO A 198 -5.78 3.58 5.30
CA PRO A 198 -4.47 4.23 5.40
C PRO A 198 -4.53 5.76 5.47
N GLY A 199 -5.57 6.39 4.89
CA GLY A 199 -5.65 7.84 4.74
C GLY A 199 -4.65 8.35 3.69
N VAL A 200 -4.69 9.66 3.42
CA VAL A 200 -3.90 10.29 2.35
C VAL A 200 -2.39 10.07 2.57
N GLY A 201 -1.89 10.28 3.79
CA GLY A 201 -0.47 10.12 4.11
C GLY A 201 0.01 8.66 4.03
N GLY A 202 -0.76 7.72 4.59
CA GLY A 202 -0.44 6.29 4.49
C GLY A 202 -0.50 5.78 3.05
N GLY A 203 -1.48 6.24 2.28
CA GLY A 203 -1.57 5.99 0.84
C GLY A 203 -0.38 6.58 0.07
N PHE A 204 0.09 7.78 0.45
CA PHE A 204 1.20 8.45 -0.23
C PHE A 204 2.53 7.72 0.00
N ILE A 205 2.79 7.24 1.21
CA ILE A 205 3.98 6.42 1.50
C ILE A 205 3.98 5.14 0.64
N ARG A 206 2.81 4.50 0.50
CA ARG A 206 2.65 3.31 -0.34
C ARG A 206 2.86 3.61 -1.82
N PHE A 207 2.59 4.85 -2.23
CA PHE A 207 2.78 5.35 -3.59
C PHE A 207 4.25 5.70 -3.88
N ILE A 208 4.88 6.50 -3.03
CA ILE A 208 6.21 7.08 -3.31
C ILE A 208 7.33 6.03 -3.30
N ILE A 209 7.23 4.98 -2.46
CA ILE A 209 8.29 3.98 -2.34
C ILE A 209 8.48 3.18 -3.64
N PRO A 210 7.42 2.59 -4.25
CA PRO A 210 7.53 2.02 -5.59
C PRO A 210 7.94 3.04 -6.65
N SER A 211 7.40 4.27 -6.61
CA SER A 211 7.69 5.30 -7.62
C SER A 211 9.15 5.75 -7.62
N VAL A 212 9.77 5.93 -6.45
CA VAL A 212 11.22 6.22 -6.35
C VAL A 212 12.04 5.02 -6.82
N GLY A 213 11.60 3.80 -6.47
CA GLY A 213 12.22 2.58 -7.00
C GLY A 213 12.15 2.46 -8.53
N ALA A 214 11.16 3.08 -9.17
CA ALA A 214 11.01 3.11 -10.62
C ALA A 214 12.13 3.91 -11.30
N LEU A 215 12.66 4.94 -10.64
CA LEU A 215 13.74 5.80 -11.17
C LEU A 215 15.06 5.03 -11.38
N LEU A 216 15.23 3.89 -10.70
CA LEU A 216 16.37 2.98 -10.90
C LEU A 216 16.08 1.97 -12.02
N CYS A 217 15.68 2.46 -13.19
CA CYS A 217 15.32 1.63 -14.37
C CYS A 217 14.28 0.54 -14.05
N GLY A 218 13.36 0.78 -13.12
CA GLY A 218 12.35 -0.19 -12.69
C GLY A 218 12.86 -1.35 -11.81
N LEU A 219 14.17 -1.48 -11.59
CA LEU A 219 14.74 -2.53 -10.74
C LEU A 219 14.32 -2.33 -9.27
N GLY A 220 14.42 -1.09 -8.77
CA GLY A 220 14.01 -0.77 -7.41
C GLY A 220 12.52 -1.02 -7.17
N GLN A 221 11.66 -0.67 -8.14
CA GLN A 221 10.23 -0.96 -8.07
C GLN A 221 9.94 -2.46 -8.02
N THR A 222 10.64 -3.25 -8.83
CA THR A 222 10.49 -4.71 -8.85
C THR A 222 10.89 -5.31 -7.50
N LEU A 223 12.00 -4.86 -6.93
CA LEU A 223 12.43 -5.28 -5.59
C LEU A 223 11.41 -4.90 -4.50
N VAL A 224 10.82 -3.70 -4.57
CA VAL A 224 9.75 -3.29 -3.64
C VAL A 224 8.54 -4.21 -3.75
N TYR A 225 8.15 -4.65 -4.95
CA TYR A 225 7.02 -5.57 -5.12
C TYR A 225 7.35 -7.03 -4.79
N LEU A 226 8.63 -7.43 -4.85
CA LEU A 226 9.10 -8.75 -4.42
C LEU A 226 9.42 -8.80 -2.91
N SER A 227 9.62 -7.65 -2.27
CA SER A 227 9.88 -7.54 -0.83
C SER A 227 8.93 -8.30 0.10
N PRO A 228 7.62 -8.46 -0.21
CA PRO A 228 6.73 -9.29 0.59
C PRO A 228 7.18 -10.76 0.71
N PHE A 229 7.90 -11.31 -0.27
CA PHE A 229 8.41 -12.70 -0.22
C PHE A 229 9.58 -12.87 0.74
N PHE A 230 10.26 -11.77 1.09
CA PHE A 230 11.35 -11.73 2.06
C PHE A 230 10.86 -11.31 3.46
N ASP A 231 9.54 -11.19 3.65
CA ASP A 231 8.94 -10.80 4.92
C ASP A 231 8.75 -11.99 5.87
N ASN A 232 9.75 -12.20 6.73
CA ASN A 232 9.73 -13.28 7.74
C ASN A 232 8.75 -13.03 8.90
N THR A 233 8.02 -11.91 8.93
CA THR A 233 7.04 -11.63 10.00
C THR A 233 5.73 -12.41 9.83
N GLY A 234 5.52 -13.03 8.65
CA GLY A 234 4.27 -13.69 8.28
C GLY A 234 3.16 -12.72 7.86
N LYS A 235 3.39 -11.40 7.91
CA LYS A 235 2.42 -10.36 7.52
C LYS A 235 2.31 -10.20 6.00
N LEU A 236 3.28 -10.75 5.27
CA LEU A 236 3.39 -10.63 3.81
C LEU A 236 3.37 -9.16 3.38
N GLN A 237 4.06 -8.29 4.14
CA GLN A 237 4.14 -6.85 3.92
C GLN A 237 5.28 -6.51 2.99
N GLY A 238 4.99 -5.75 1.94
CA GLY A 238 6.06 -5.11 1.16
C GLY A 238 6.71 -3.98 1.95
N TRP A 239 7.89 -3.51 1.53
CA TRP A 239 8.55 -2.35 2.13
C TRP A 239 7.63 -1.12 2.15
N HIS A 240 6.83 -0.94 1.10
CA HIS A 240 5.82 0.11 1.00
C HIS A 240 4.66 -0.07 2.00
N ASP A 241 4.22 -1.32 2.24
CA ASP A 241 3.18 -1.64 3.22
C ASP A 241 3.69 -1.39 4.65
N ARG A 242 4.92 -1.85 4.93
CA ARG A 242 5.59 -1.76 6.22
C ARG A 242 5.86 -0.31 6.60
N ALA A 243 6.41 0.48 5.67
CA ALA A 243 6.65 1.91 5.90
C ALA A 243 5.37 2.69 6.18
N ALA A 244 4.25 2.29 5.59
CA ALA A 244 2.95 2.89 5.84
C ALA A 244 2.22 2.33 7.08
N GLY A 245 2.78 1.32 7.77
CA GLY A 245 2.14 0.65 8.90
C GLY A 245 0.83 -0.04 8.51
N THR A 246 0.79 -0.66 7.33
CA THR A 246 -0.42 -1.22 6.73
C THR A 246 -0.31 -2.70 6.43
N VAL A 247 -1.43 -3.39 6.41
CA VAL A 247 -1.55 -4.82 6.06
C VAL A 247 -2.72 -5.01 5.09
N VAL A 248 -2.60 -6.00 4.21
CA VAL A 248 -3.69 -6.38 3.30
C VAL A 248 -4.41 -7.59 3.86
N ILE A 249 -5.69 -7.43 4.11
CA ILE A 249 -6.57 -8.44 4.71
C ILE A 249 -7.65 -8.86 3.72
N LYS A 250 -8.20 -10.05 3.93
CA LYS A 250 -9.43 -10.49 3.29
C LYS A 250 -10.62 -9.88 4.04
N LYS A 251 -11.58 -9.33 3.29
CA LYS A 251 -12.87 -8.90 3.83
C LYS A 251 -13.72 -10.10 4.26
#